data_AF-A0A2J0HPK6-F1
#
_entry.id   AF-A0A2J0HPK6-F1
#
_cell.length_a   1.000
_cell.length_b   1.000
_cell.length_c   1.000
_cell.angle_alpha   90.00
_cell.angle_beta   90.00
_cell.angle_gamma   90.00
#
_symmetry.space_group_name_H-M   'P 1'
#
loop_
_entity.id
_entity.type
_entity.pdbx_description
1 polymer ?
#
loop_
_entity_poly.entity_id
_entity_poly.type
_entity_poly.pdbx_seq_one_letter_code
_entity_poly.pdbx_strand_id
1 'polypeptide(L)' 'MAYQDNNRFQRQMFDITSLGITCAECGAAITQLPFEPTKKEDGTYGKLYCYECNKKRMRDRGPRRDFGGHSSY' A
#
# COMPACT_ATOMS: atom_id res chain seq x y z
N MET A 1 -30.18 -18.97 11.33
CA MET A 1 -29.63 -17.62 11.61
C MET A 1 -28.30 -17.49 10.87
N ALA A 2 -28.23 -16.67 9.82
CA ALA A 2 -26.98 -16.39 9.12
C ALA A 2 -26.20 -15.36 9.95
N TYR A 3 -25.10 -15.78 10.57
CA TYR A 3 -24.18 -14.83 11.19
C TYR A 3 -23.54 -14.01 10.07
N GLN A 4 -24.07 -12.81 9.87
CA GLN A 4 -23.38 -11.77 9.13
C GLN A 4 -22.20 -11.33 9.99
N ASP A 5 -21.06 -12.00 9.85
CA ASP A 5 -19.79 -11.54 10.39
C ASP A 5 -19.38 -10.28 9.63
N ASN A 6 -19.92 -9.14 10.07
CA ASN A 6 -19.53 -7.81 9.66
C ASN A 6 -18.29 -7.36 10.43
N ASN A 7 -17.33 -8.25 10.72
CA ASN A 7 -16.03 -7.85 11.26
C ASN A 7 -15.16 -7.31 10.12
N ARG A 8 -15.63 -6.19 9.55
CA ARG A 8 -14.89 -5.33 8.65
C ARG A 8 -13.76 -4.75 9.48
N PHE A 9 -12.64 -5.47 9.58
CA PHE A 9 -11.38 -4.98 10.13
C PHE A 9 -11.25 -3.49 9.77
N GLN A 10 -11.45 -2.63 10.76
CA GLN A 10 -11.42 -1.19 10.60
C GLN A 10 -10.07 -0.90 9.93
N ARG A 11 -10.09 -0.52 8.65
CA ARG A 11 -8.87 -0.16 7.93
C ARG A 11 -8.37 1.11 8.60
N GLN A 12 -7.52 0.96 9.60
CA GLN A 12 -6.99 2.09 10.34
C GLN A 12 -6.14 2.89 9.36
N MET A 13 -6.63 4.08 9.02
CA MET A 13 -5.83 5.07 8.31
C MET A 13 -4.99 5.77 9.37
N PHE A 14 -3.68 5.66 9.24
CA PHE A 14 -2.73 6.34 10.08
C PHE A 14 -2.51 7.75 9.54
N ASP A 15 -2.82 8.75 10.35
CA ASP A 15 -2.46 10.13 10.08
C ASP A 15 -0.95 10.31 10.29
N ILE A 16 -0.25 10.54 9.18
CA ILE A 16 1.20 10.72 9.11
C ILE A 16 1.58 12.15 8.74
N THR A 17 0.61 13.08 8.73
CA THR A 17 0.84 14.52 8.49
C THR A 17 1.96 15.07 9.39
N SER A 18 2.02 14.62 10.64
CA SER A 18 3.06 15.00 11.61
C SER A 18 4.46 14.48 11.28
N LEU A 19 4.58 13.50 10.39
CA LEU A 19 5.86 12.93 9.95
C LEU A 19 6.44 13.66 8.73
N GLY A 20 5.69 14.57 8.11
CA GLY A 20 6.18 15.38 6.98
C GLY A 20 6.60 14.55 5.76
N ILE A 21 6.01 13.38 5.57
CA ILE A 21 6.41 12.44 4.52
C ILE A 21 5.87 12.93 3.16
N THR A 22 6.76 12.96 2.17
CA THR A 22 6.43 13.31 0.78
C THR A 22 6.59 12.11 -0.15
N CYS A 23 5.79 12.08 -1.22
CA CYS A 23 5.90 11.07 -2.27
C CYS A 23 7.27 11.15 -2.96
N ALA A 24 7.97 10.03 -3.08
CA ALA A 24 9.28 9.96 -3.72
C ALA A 24 9.26 10.23 -5.24
N GLU A 25 8.08 10.20 -5.87
CA GLU A 25 7.93 10.31 -7.32
C GLU A 25 7.42 11.70 -7.76
N CYS A 26 6.49 12.28 -7.01
CA CYS A 26 5.88 13.58 -7.35
C CYS A 26 6.06 14.67 -6.28
N GLY A 27 6.64 14.36 -5.12
CA GLY A 27 6.82 15.32 -4.02
C GLY A 27 5.53 15.70 -3.27
N ALA A 28 4.38 15.11 -3.60
CA ALA A 28 3.12 15.41 -2.91
C ALA A 28 3.18 15.01 -1.43
N ALA A 29 2.65 15.87 -0.54
CA ALA A 29 2.51 15.58 0.88
C ALA A 29 1.51 14.44 1.11
N ILE A 30 1.91 13.44 1.90
CA ILE A 30 1.06 12.31 2.25
C ILE A 30 0.55 12.52 3.67
N THR A 31 -0.76 12.71 3.83
CA THR A 31 -1.39 12.97 5.13
C THR A 31 -1.84 11.69 5.81
N GLN A 32 -2.30 10.70 5.03
CA GLN A 32 -2.90 9.47 5.54
C GLN A 32 -2.44 8.24 4.77
N LEU A 33 -2.09 7.16 5.48
CA LEU A 33 -1.73 5.87 4.90
C LEU A 33 -2.51 4.73 5.56
N PRO A 34 -2.90 3.69 4.82
CA PRO A 34 -3.57 2.51 5.37
C PRO A 34 -2.61 1.55 6.10
N PHE A 35 -1.33 1.94 6.22
CA PHE A 35 -0.28 1.21 6.91
C PHE A 35 0.62 2.20 7.63
N GLU A 36 1.21 1.76 8.74
CA GLU A 36 2.17 2.55 9.49
C GLU A 36 3.50 2.61 8.72
N PRO A 37 4.09 3.80 8.50
CA PRO A 37 5.33 3.92 7.73
C PRO A 37 6.49 3.31 8.51
N THR A 38 7.05 2.22 7.98
CA THR A 38 8.18 1.54 8.60
C THR A 38 9.45 2.39 8.48
N LYS A 39 10.08 2.66 9.63
CA LYS A 39 11.43 3.24 9.68
C LYS A 39 12.43 2.16 9.26
N LYS A 40 13.33 2.50 8.35
CA LYS A 40 14.47 1.65 8.02
C LYS A 40 15.54 1.76 9.10
N GLU A 41 16.48 0.83 9.06
CA GLU A 41 17.66 0.75 9.92
C GLU A 41 18.47 2.08 9.92
N ASP A 42 18.50 2.77 8.77
CA ASP A 42 19.15 4.09 8.60
C ASP A 42 18.37 5.27 9.19
N GLY A 43 17.26 5.03 9.90
CA GLY A 43 16.39 6.08 10.46
C GLY A 43 15.55 6.84 9.41
N THR A 44 15.64 6.48 8.13
CA THR A 44 14.85 7.07 7.05
C THR A 44 13.57 6.27 6.78
N TYR A 45 12.52 6.96 6.32
CA TYR A 45 11.34 6.29 5.80
C TYR A 45 11.66 5.69 4.42
N GLY A 46 11.11 4.50 4.13
CA GLY A 46 11.26 3.90 2.80
C GLY A 46 10.74 4.79 1.66
N LYS A 47 10.91 4.35 0.42
CA LYS A 47 10.31 5.04 -0.74
C LYS A 47 8.79 4.93 -0.65
N LEU A 48 8.15 5.95 -0.09
CA LEU A 48 6.70 6.05 0.04
C LEU A 48 6.14 6.76 -1.19
N TYR A 49 5.02 6.26 -1.68
CA TYR A 49 4.35 6.76 -2.87
C TYR A 49 2.94 7.18 -2.50
N CYS A 50 2.48 8.29 -3.06
CA CYS A 50 1.08 8.68 -2.94
C CYS A 50 0.17 7.66 -3.63
N TYR A 51 -1.12 7.72 -3.30
CA TYR A 51 -2.13 6.80 -3.86
C TYR A 51 -2.09 6.75 -5.40
N GLU A 52 -1.97 7.90 -6.06
CA GLU A 52 -1.94 8.00 -7.53
C GLU A 52 -0.69 7.36 -8.14
N CYS A 53 0.51 7.69 -7.66
CA CYS A 53 1.76 7.08 -8.14
C CYS A 53 1.78 5.57 -7.87
N ASN A 54 1.35 5.14 -6.67
CA ASN A 54 1.26 3.72 -6.34
C ASN A 54 0.27 2.99 -7.27
N LYS A 55 -0.90 3.59 -7.52
CA LYS A 55 -1.93 3.06 -8.42
C LYS A 55 -1.41 2.96 -9.87
N LYS A 56 -0.69 3.98 -10.35
CA LYS A 56 -0.04 3.95 -11.66
C LYS A 56 0.98 2.81 -11.77
N ARG A 57 1.88 2.68 -10.78
CA ARG A 57 2.86 1.58 -10.77
C ARG A 57 2.23 0.19 -10.65
N MET A 58 1.12 0.08 -9.91
CA MET A 58 0.36 -1.19 -9.82
C MET A 58 -0.25 -1.57 -11.17
N ARG A 59 -0.70 -0.59 -11.98
CA ARG A 59 -1.19 -0.83 -13.34
C ARG A 59 -0.06 -1.27 -14.28
N ASP A 60 1.11 -0.63 -14.20
CA ASP A 60 2.29 -1.00 -15.00
C ASP A 60 2.88 -2.36 -14.63
N ARG A 61 2.73 -2.81 -13.37
CA ARG A 61 3.28 -4.10 -12.92
C ARG A 61 2.62 -5.34 -13.54
N GLY A 62 1.57 -5.15 -14.33
CA GLY A 62 0.81 -6.23 -14.95
C GLY A 62 0.08 -7.12 -13.93
N PRO A 63 -0.94 -7.89 -14.33
CA PRO A 63 -1.46 -8.95 -13.49
C PRO A 63 -0.30 -9.87 -13.13
N ARG A 64 -0.13 -10.18 -11.83
CA ARG A 64 0.79 -11.24 -11.39
C ARG A 64 0.37 -12.49 -12.14
N ARG A 65 1.14 -12.86 -13.16
CA ARG A 65 0.87 -14.03 -13.98
C ARG A 65 0.94 -15.22 -13.04
N ASP A 66 -0.27 -15.69 -12.72
CA ASP A 66 -0.56 -16.98 -12.14
C ASP A 66 0.40 -18.02 -12.73
N PHE A 67 1.31 -18.53 -11.90
CA PHE A 67 2.19 -19.64 -12.25
C PHE A 67 1.42 -20.95 -12.04
N GLY A 68 0.22 -21.04 -12.63
CA GLY A 68 -0.64 -22.23 -12.66
C GLY A 68 -0.39 -23.03 -13.93
N GLY A 69 0.83 -23.56 -14.08
CA GLY A 69 1.19 -24.46 -15.16
C GLY A 69 0.55 -25.84 -14.96
N HIS A 70 -0.68 -26.03 -15.43
CA HIS A 70 -1.32 -27.32 -15.61
C HIS A 70 -0.52 -28.15 -16.63
N SER A 71 0.38 -29.00 -16.14
CA SER A 71 1.07 -29.99 -16.96
C SER A 71 0.10 -31.13 -17.26
N SER A 72 -0.56 -31.02 -18.41
CA SER A 72 -1.19 -32.14 -19.09
C SER A 72 -0.10 -33.12 -19.53
N TYR A 73 0.00 -34.26 -18.87
CA TYR A 73 0.47 -35.51 -19.45
C TYR A 73 -0.24 -36.69 -18.78
#